data_AF-A0A3B6AVZ5-F1
#
_entry.id   AF-A0A3B6AVZ5-F1
#
_cell.length_a   1.000
_cell.length_b   1.000
_cell.length_c   1.000
_cell.angle_alpha   90.00
_cell.angle_beta   90.00
_cell.angle_gamma   90.00
#
_symmetry.space_group_name_H-M   'P 1'
#
loop_
_entity.id
_entity.type
_entity.pdbx_description
1 polymer ?
#
loop_
_entity_poly.entity_id
_entity_poly.type
_entity_poly.pdbx_seq_one_letter_code
_entity_poly.pdbx_strand_id
1 'polypeptide(L)'
;MVYSKTIACMFTMLLLAPAIMATDPDPLQDFCVADLDDNAVRVNGYPCVPQLEAGDDFLFSSKLARGGNTSTPNGSAVTRLDVTEFPGENTQGISMNRVDFAPGGTNPPHIHPRATEIGLVVKGELLVGIIGSNESGNRLYSRVVRAGENFLIPRGLMHFQFNTGDTVVTMFVSFNSQNPGIVFVPLTLFGSDPPIPTPVLTKALRVDTGVVELLKSRFAGGSFQAS
;
A
#
# COMPACT_ATOMS: atom_id res chain seq x y z
N MET A 1 32.75 -10.64 -38.41
CA MET A 1 32.81 -10.48 -36.93
C MET A 1 31.79 -9.49 -36.36
N VAL A 2 31.36 -8.45 -37.08
CA VAL A 2 30.39 -7.45 -36.58
C VAL A 2 28.98 -8.04 -36.41
N TYR A 3 28.48 -8.79 -37.40
CA TYR A 3 27.14 -9.40 -37.37
C TYR A 3 26.90 -10.39 -36.21
N SER A 4 27.92 -11.14 -35.80
CA SER A 4 27.81 -12.12 -34.70
C SER A 4 27.64 -11.44 -33.33
N LYS A 5 28.23 -10.25 -33.14
CA LYS A 5 28.05 -9.46 -31.91
C LYS A 5 26.65 -8.83 -31.85
N THR A 6 26.12 -8.36 -32.97
CA THR A 6 24.78 -7.77 -33.05
C THR A 6 23.68 -8.81 -32.78
N ILE A 7 23.81 -10.02 -33.32
CA ILE A 7 22.89 -11.13 -33.07
C ILE A 7 22.97 -11.57 -31.59
N ALA A 8 24.17 -11.68 -31.02
CA ALA A 8 24.35 -12.01 -29.60
C ALA A 8 23.74 -10.95 -28.66
N CYS A 9 23.85 -9.66 -28.98
CA CYS A 9 23.19 -8.57 -28.25
C CYS A 9 21.65 -8.61 -28.38
N MET A 10 21.13 -8.95 -29.56
CA MET A 10 19.68 -9.11 -29.75
C MET A 10 19.13 -10.30 -28.94
N PHE A 11 19.82 -11.45 -28.95
CA PHE A 11 19.43 -12.62 -28.16
C PHE A 11 19.50 -12.35 -26.65
N THR A 12 20.49 -11.59 -26.17
CA THR A 12 20.59 -11.20 -24.75
C THR A 12 19.53 -10.20 -24.32
N MET A 13 19.13 -9.23 -25.17
CA MET A 13 17.98 -8.37 -24.89
C MET A 13 16.66 -9.15 -24.90
N LEU A 14 16.48 -10.11 -25.82
CA LEU A 14 15.27 -10.94 -25.89
C LEU A 14 15.11 -11.86 -24.66
N LEU A 15 16.23 -12.34 -24.10
CA LEU A 15 16.27 -13.13 -22.85
C LEU A 15 16.01 -12.28 -21.60
N LEU A 16 16.21 -10.96 -21.65
CA LEU A 16 15.99 -10.02 -20.54
C LEU A 16 14.63 -9.31 -20.58
N ALA A 17 13.91 -9.38 -21.70
CA ALA A 17 12.58 -8.79 -21.86
C ALA A 17 11.54 -9.21 -20.78
N PRO A 18 11.47 -10.47 -20.31
CA PRO A 18 10.55 -10.84 -19.24
C PRO A 18 11.01 -10.41 -17.83
N ALA A 19 12.20 -9.81 -17.68
CA ALA A 19 12.77 -9.45 -16.38
C ALA A 19 12.48 -8.01 -15.92
N ILE A 20 11.68 -7.25 -16.67
CA ILE A 20 11.31 -5.85 -16.33
C ILE A 20 9.80 -5.76 -16.11
N MET A 21 9.25 -6.59 -15.22
CA MET A 21 7.88 -6.38 -14.75
C MET A 21 7.88 -5.31 -13.67
N ALA A 22 7.49 -4.09 -14.05
CA ALA A 22 7.35 -2.96 -13.14
C ALA A 22 6.02 -3.00 -12.36
N THR A 23 5.15 -3.98 -12.64
CA THR A 23 3.81 -4.18 -12.06
C THR A 23 3.58 -5.66 -11.78
N ASP A 24 2.41 -6.01 -11.24
CA ASP A 24 2.00 -7.41 -11.12
C ASP A 24 2.05 -8.12 -12.49
N PRO A 25 2.38 -9.43 -12.53
CA PRO A 25 2.36 -10.20 -13.77
C PRO A 25 0.95 -10.31 -14.36
N ASP A 26 0.84 -10.26 -15.69
CA ASP A 26 -0.43 -10.49 -16.39
C ASP A 26 -0.96 -11.91 -16.13
N PRO A 27 -2.29 -12.08 -16.05
CA PRO A 27 -2.90 -13.39 -15.88
C PRO A 27 -2.69 -14.27 -17.12
N LEU A 28 -2.54 -15.58 -16.90
CA LEU A 28 -2.37 -16.58 -17.96
C LEU A 28 -3.65 -17.40 -18.24
N GLN A 29 -4.73 -17.09 -17.53
CA GLN A 29 -6.06 -17.68 -17.63
C GLN A 29 -7.07 -16.71 -17.04
N ASP A 30 -8.36 -16.93 -17.31
CA ASP A 30 -9.43 -16.02 -16.86
C ASP A 30 -9.44 -15.83 -15.34
N PHE A 31 -9.37 -16.92 -14.57
CA PHE A 31 -9.47 -16.89 -13.10
C PHE A 31 -8.43 -17.77 -12.43
N CYS A 32 -7.94 -17.32 -11.28
CA CYS A 32 -6.97 -18.06 -10.47
C CYS A 32 -7.13 -17.71 -8.98
N VAL A 33 -8.27 -18.08 -8.39
CA VAL A 33 -8.61 -17.73 -7.00
C VAL A 33 -7.52 -18.22 -6.04
N ALA A 34 -6.95 -17.32 -5.21
CA ALA A 34 -5.84 -17.66 -4.33
C ALA A 34 -6.20 -18.77 -3.34
N ASP A 35 -5.34 -19.79 -3.29
CA ASP A 35 -5.28 -20.73 -2.19
C ASP A 35 -4.46 -20.09 -1.06
N LEU A 36 -5.17 -19.77 0.03
CA LEU A 36 -4.63 -19.12 1.23
C LEU A 36 -4.36 -20.12 2.36
N ASP A 37 -4.39 -21.44 2.10
CA ASP A 37 -4.01 -22.45 3.09
C ASP A 37 -2.53 -22.28 3.51
N ASP A 38 -2.26 -22.34 4.81
CA ASP A 38 -0.90 -22.20 5.36
C ASP A 38 0.07 -23.29 4.85
N ASN A 39 -0.46 -24.42 4.39
CA ASN A 39 0.30 -25.56 3.85
C ASN A 39 0.43 -25.51 2.32
N ALA A 40 -0.18 -24.53 1.65
CA ALA A 40 -0.08 -24.39 0.21
C ALA A 40 1.37 -24.12 -0.23
N VAL A 41 1.71 -24.55 -1.45
CA VAL A 41 3.06 -24.33 -2.00
C VAL A 41 3.34 -22.84 -2.15
N ARG A 42 4.50 -22.38 -1.66
CA ARG A 42 4.89 -20.97 -1.78
C ARG A 42 5.42 -20.66 -3.17
N VAL A 43 4.82 -19.67 -3.81
CA VAL A 43 5.21 -19.14 -5.12
C VAL A 43 5.25 -17.60 -5.06
N ASN A 44 5.62 -16.93 -6.16
CA ASN A 44 5.39 -15.49 -6.26
C ASN A 44 3.89 -15.24 -6.46
N GLY A 45 3.26 -14.53 -5.52
CA GLY A 45 1.80 -14.48 -5.41
C GLY A 45 1.27 -15.67 -4.62
N TYR A 46 0.20 -16.30 -5.10
CA TYR A 46 -0.43 -17.46 -4.45
C TYR A 46 -0.69 -18.57 -5.48
N PRO A 47 -0.58 -19.86 -5.07
CA PRO A 47 -1.18 -20.94 -5.85
C PRO A 47 -2.69 -20.74 -5.94
N CYS A 48 -3.33 -21.44 -6.87
CA CYS A 48 -4.76 -21.26 -7.13
C CYS A 48 -5.54 -22.50 -6.70
N VAL A 49 -6.71 -22.30 -6.10
CA VAL A 49 -7.62 -23.40 -5.81
C VAL A 49 -8.14 -24.00 -7.12
N PRO A 50 -8.49 -25.31 -7.15
CA PRO A 50 -9.17 -25.89 -8.31
C PRO A 50 -10.43 -25.11 -8.66
N GLN A 51 -10.66 -24.86 -9.96
CA GLN A 51 -11.80 -24.04 -10.41
C GLN A 51 -13.17 -24.59 -9.95
N LEU A 52 -13.30 -25.91 -9.82
CA LEU A 52 -14.52 -26.56 -9.33
C LEU A 52 -14.80 -26.30 -7.84
N GLU A 53 -13.81 -25.86 -7.08
CA GLU A 53 -13.89 -25.58 -5.63
C GLU A 53 -14.05 -24.09 -5.33
N ALA A 54 -13.86 -23.21 -6.33
CA ALA A 54 -13.90 -21.76 -6.16
C ALA A 54 -15.31 -21.19 -5.86
N GLY A 55 -16.37 -21.94 -6.19
CA GLY A 55 -17.76 -21.47 -6.12
C GLY A 55 -18.07 -20.37 -7.14
N ASP A 56 -19.19 -19.66 -6.94
CA ASP A 56 -19.70 -18.66 -7.90
C ASP A 56 -19.53 -17.20 -7.42
N ASP A 57 -19.18 -16.99 -6.15
CA ASP A 57 -19.15 -15.67 -5.51
C ASP A 57 -17.75 -15.03 -5.45
N PHE A 58 -16.70 -15.72 -5.92
CA PHE A 58 -15.30 -15.28 -5.76
C PHE A 58 -14.94 -13.97 -6.48
N LEU A 59 -15.81 -13.46 -7.35
CA LEU A 59 -15.68 -12.17 -8.02
C LEU A 59 -16.41 -11.02 -7.31
N PHE A 60 -17.04 -11.29 -6.17
CA PHE A 60 -17.82 -10.32 -5.43
C PHE A 60 -17.38 -10.25 -3.96
N SER A 61 -17.40 -9.06 -3.38
CA SER A 61 -17.12 -8.86 -1.96
C SER A 61 -17.97 -7.74 -1.38
N SER A 62 -18.43 -7.94 -0.14
CA SER A 62 -19.12 -6.92 0.66
C SER A 62 -18.25 -6.38 1.81
N LYS A 63 -16.97 -6.76 1.89
CA LYS A 63 -16.11 -6.42 3.04
C LYS A 63 -15.96 -4.90 3.27
N LEU A 64 -15.98 -4.11 2.20
CA LEU A 64 -15.87 -2.64 2.30
C LEU A 64 -17.21 -1.91 2.55
N ALA A 65 -18.31 -2.64 2.70
CA ALA A 65 -19.64 -2.04 2.89
C ALA A 65 -19.78 -1.30 4.24
N ARG A 66 -18.99 -1.68 5.25
CA ARG A 66 -19.01 -1.09 6.59
C ARG A 66 -17.70 -0.37 6.87
N GLY A 67 -17.78 0.70 7.65
CA GLY A 67 -16.61 1.46 8.06
C GLY A 67 -15.84 0.80 9.19
N GLY A 68 -14.53 1.05 9.24
CA GLY A 68 -13.66 0.58 10.31
C GLY A 68 -13.82 1.38 11.61
N ASN A 69 -13.35 0.82 12.73
CA ASN A 69 -13.35 1.52 14.03
C ASN A 69 -12.21 2.54 14.08
N THR A 70 -12.54 3.83 14.02
CA THR A 70 -11.57 4.93 14.04
C THR A 70 -11.02 5.26 15.43
N SER A 71 -11.37 4.50 16.47
CA SER A 71 -10.86 4.67 17.83
C SER A 71 -9.43 4.09 17.97
N THR A 72 -8.52 4.59 17.13
CA THR A 72 -7.11 4.19 17.05
C THR A 72 -6.22 5.37 17.41
N PRO A 73 -4.92 5.15 17.75
CA PRO A 73 -3.98 6.25 17.99
C PRO A 73 -3.88 7.25 16.83
N ASN A 74 -4.09 6.78 15.59
CA ASN A 74 -4.07 7.62 14.39
C ASN A 74 -5.42 8.32 14.13
N GLY A 75 -6.51 7.88 14.78
CA GLY A 75 -7.85 8.39 14.50
C GLY A 75 -8.41 7.97 13.13
N SER A 76 -7.84 6.93 12.52
CA SER A 76 -8.29 6.36 11.25
C SER A 76 -8.29 4.84 11.29
N ALA A 77 -9.04 4.23 10.37
CA ALA A 77 -9.11 2.79 10.19
C ALA A 77 -9.02 2.44 8.72
N VAL A 78 -8.14 1.50 8.38
CA VAL A 78 -8.02 0.92 7.04
C VAL A 78 -8.70 -0.43 7.06
N THR A 79 -9.71 -0.61 6.22
CA THR A 79 -10.33 -1.90 5.93
C THR A 79 -9.77 -2.41 4.62
N ARG A 80 -9.03 -3.52 4.67
CA ARG A 80 -8.33 -4.04 3.50
C ARG A 80 -9.22 -4.87 2.59
N LEU A 81 -8.94 -4.79 1.30
CA LEU A 81 -9.44 -5.70 0.27
C LEU A 81 -8.31 -5.96 -0.74
N ASP A 82 -7.19 -6.48 -0.22
CA ASP A 82 -6.11 -7.06 -1.03
C ASP A 82 -6.35 -8.56 -1.21
N VAL A 83 -5.47 -9.25 -1.95
CA VAL A 83 -5.63 -10.69 -2.24
C VAL A 83 -5.78 -11.59 -1.00
N THR A 84 -5.29 -11.17 0.17
CA THR A 84 -5.47 -11.93 1.43
C THR A 84 -6.89 -11.81 1.98
N GLU A 85 -7.59 -10.73 1.64
CA GLU A 85 -8.97 -10.48 2.02
C GLU A 85 -9.97 -10.80 0.89
N PHE A 86 -9.52 -10.76 -0.37
CA PHE A 86 -10.34 -11.05 -1.55
C PHE A 86 -9.57 -11.96 -2.52
N PRO A 87 -9.62 -13.30 -2.31
CA PRO A 87 -8.81 -14.26 -3.07
C PRO A 87 -9.02 -14.24 -4.59
N GLY A 88 -10.17 -13.76 -5.07
CA GLY A 88 -10.46 -13.59 -6.49
C GLY A 88 -9.58 -12.56 -7.21
N GLU A 89 -8.90 -11.68 -6.48
CA GLU A 89 -7.98 -10.68 -7.06
C GLU A 89 -6.65 -11.28 -7.53
N ASN A 90 -6.34 -12.52 -7.14
CA ASN A 90 -5.08 -13.16 -7.48
C ASN A 90 -4.90 -13.23 -9.01
N THR A 91 -3.73 -12.82 -9.48
CA THR A 91 -3.33 -12.65 -10.90
C THR A 91 -4.00 -11.49 -11.65
N GLN A 92 -4.94 -10.76 -11.06
CA GLN A 92 -5.71 -9.71 -11.75
C GLN A 92 -5.06 -8.32 -11.65
N GLY A 93 -3.98 -8.18 -10.88
CA GLY A 93 -3.18 -6.96 -10.82
C GLY A 93 -3.88 -5.75 -10.20
N ILE A 94 -4.95 -5.95 -9.43
CA ILE A 94 -5.71 -4.89 -8.76
C ILE A 94 -6.07 -5.28 -7.33
N SER A 95 -6.27 -4.27 -6.48
CA SER A 95 -6.89 -4.42 -5.16
C SER A 95 -7.55 -3.11 -4.72
N MET A 96 -8.31 -3.14 -3.63
CA MET A 96 -8.96 -1.95 -3.06
C MET A 96 -8.78 -1.86 -1.55
N ASN A 97 -8.88 -0.64 -1.00
CA ASN A 97 -9.06 -0.44 0.44
C ASN A 97 -10.14 0.62 0.69
N ARG A 98 -10.76 0.55 1.87
CA ARG A 98 -11.55 1.65 2.44
C ARG A 98 -10.80 2.27 3.59
N VAL A 99 -10.86 3.60 3.72
CA VAL A 99 -10.31 4.30 4.88
C VAL A 99 -11.35 5.25 5.46
N ASP A 100 -11.60 5.13 6.77
CA ASP A 100 -12.47 6.02 7.54
C ASP A 100 -11.63 6.83 8.54
N PHE A 101 -12.01 8.08 8.75
CA PHE A 101 -11.29 9.02 9.62
C PHE A 101 -12.24 9.68 10.62
N ALA A 102 -11.88 9.65 11.90
CA ALA A 102 -12.48 10.53 12.91
C ALA A 102 -12.09 12.00 12.63
N PRO A 103 -12.81 12.98 13.20
CA PRO A 103 -12.38 14.38 13.19
C PRO A 103 -10.94 14.52 13.71
N GLY A 104 -10.07 15.20 12.96
CA GLY A 104 -8.64 15.34 13.28
C GLY A 104 -7.80 14.05 13.12
N GLY A 105 -8.38 12.96 12.62
CA GLY A 105 -7.68 11.71 12.34
C GLY A 105 -6.77 11.79 11.12
N THR A 106 -5.73 10.95 11.10
CA THR A 106 -4.76 10.85 10.02
C THR A 106 -4.58 9.42 9.55
N ASN A 107 -4.37 9.24 8.26
CA ASN A 107 -3.65 8.09 7.73
C ASN A 107 -2.22 8.63 7.51
N PRO A 108 -1.28 8.31 8.43
CA PRO A 108 -0.03 9.05 8.57
C PRO A 108 0.87 8.86 7.34
N PRO A 109 2.00 9.59 7.22
CA PRO A 109 2.93 9.41 6.13
C PRO A 109 3.28 7.93 5.89
N HIS A 110 2.95 7.43 4.70
CA HIS A 110 3.16 6.03 4.31
C HIS A 110 3.50 5.90 2.83
N ILE A 111 3.90 4.69 2.44
CA ILE A 111 4.34 4.35 1.09
C ILE A 111 3.74 2.99 0.68
N HIS A 112 3.29 2.90 -0.57
CA HIS A 112 2.97 1.64 -1.24
C HIS A 112 4.15 1.20 -2.13
N PRO A 113 4.94 0.19 -1.72
CA PRO A 113 6.16 -0.18 -2.44
C PRO A 113 5.89 -0.78 -3.83
N ARG A 114 4.71 -1.36 -4.05
CA ARG A 114 4.40 -2.14 -5.26
C ARG A 114 3.21 -1.64 -6.07
N ALA A 115 2.62 -0.50 -5.72
CA ALA A 115 1.47 0.02 -6.47
C ALA A 115 1.41 1.54 -6.51
N THR A 116 0.88 2.06 -7.61
CA THR A 116 0.23 3.37 -7.68
C THR A 116 -1.16 3.25 -7.07
N GLU A 117 -1.59 4.29 -6.38
CA GLU A 117 -2.92 4.40 -5.77
C GLU A 117 -3.75 5.45 -6.50
N ILE A 118 -5.03 5.15 -6.74
CA ILE A 118 -6.03 6.13 -7.15
C ILE A 118 -7.16 6.11 -6.13
N GLY A 119 -7.53 7.28 -5.61
CA GLY A 119 -8.50 7.42 -4.53
C GLY A 119 -9.68 8.31 -4.88
N LEU A 120 -10.82 8.02 -4.28
CA LEU A 120 -12.05 8.81 -4.33
C LEU A 120 -12.54 9.08 -2.91
N VAL A 121 -12.69 10.35 -2.54
CA VAL A 121 -13.39 10.72 -1.31
C VAL A 121 -14.88 10.60 -1.56
N VAL A 122 -15.60 9.84 -0.74
CA VAL A 122 -17.06 9.64 -0.91
C VAL A 122 -17.89 10.41 0.11
N LYS A 123 -17.26 10.85 1.21
CA LYS A 123 -17.92 11.61 2.27
C LYS A 123 -16.91 12.52 2.97
N GLY A 124 -17.32 13.78 3.20
CA GLY A 124 -16.55 14.75 3.98
C GLY A 124 -15.43 15.43 3.20
N GLU A 125 -14.44 15.95 3.91
CA GLU A 125 -13.32 16.72 3.38
C GLU A 125 -11.99 16.22 3.95
N LEU A 126 -11.02 15.91 3.08
CA LEU A 126 -9.75 15.30 3.46
C LEU A 126 -8.59 16.10 2.89
N LEU A 127 -7.67 16.59 3.72
CA LEU A 127 -6.39 17.07 3.24
C LEU A 127 -5.58 15.86 2.77
N VAL A 128 -5.27 15.81 1.48
CA VAL A 128 -4.40 14.79 0.89
C VAL A 128 -3.08 15.45 0.50
N GLY A 129 -1.97 14.83 0.87
CA GLY A 129 -0.62 15.30 0.56
C GLY A 129 0.23 14.22 -0.11
N ILE A 130 0.92 14.57 -1.19
CA ILE A 130 1.86 13.72 -1.92
C ILE A 130 3.22 14.42 -1.96
N ILE A 131 4.29 13.70 -1.64
CA ILE A 131 5.65 14.23 -1.55
C ILE A 131 6.47 13.65 -2.71
N GLY A 132 6.98 14.53 -3.58
CA GLY A 132 7.88 14.15 -4.66
C GLY A 132 9.23 13.64 -4.14
N SER A 133 9.96 12.88 -4.96
CA SER A 133 11.30 12.41 -4.62
C SER A 133 12.31 13.55 -4.45
N ASN A 134 13.55 13.21 -4.08
CA ASN A 134 14.64 14.17 -3.97
C ASN A 134 14.91 14.91 -5.30
N GLU A 135 14.82 14.22 -6.43
CA GLU A 135 14.97 14.79 -7.78
C GLU A 135 13.83 15.78 -8.12
N SER A 136 12.66 15.60 -7.49
CA SER A 136 11.53 16.53 -7.56
C SER A 136 11.58 17.62 -6.47
N GLY A 137 12.71 17.74 -5.77
CA GLY A 137 12.93 18.74 -4.73
C GLY A 137 12.18 18.49 -3.43
N ASN A 138 11.78 17.24 -3.14
CA ASN A 138 10.95 16.88 -1.98
C ASN A 138 9.66 17.71 -1.90
N ARG A 139 9.13 18.15 -3.05
CA ARG A 139 8.00 19.08 -3.12
C ARG A 139 6.72 18.41 -2.61
N LEU A 140 6.04 19.07 -1.68
CA LEU A 140 4.69 18.71 -1.25
C LEU A 140 3.66 19.25 -2.25
N TYR A 141 2.77 18.37 -2.69
CA TYR A 141 1.54 18.69 -3.41
C TYR A 141 0.38 18.32 -2.51
N SER A 142 -0.45 19.29 -2.12
CA SER A 142 -1.59 19.03 -1.26
C SER A 142 -2.80 19.90 -1.57
N ARG A 143 -3.98 19.35 -1.31
CA ARG A 143 -5.27 20.06 -1.36
C ARG A 143 -6.27 19.37 -0.44
N VAL A 144 -7.31 20.11 -0.05
CA VAL A 144 -8.51 19.50 0.52
C VAL A 144 -9.31 18.87 -0.63
N VAL A 145 -9.53 17.56 -0.54
CA VAL A 145 -10.30 16.73 -1.47
C VAL A 145 -11.67 16.47 -0.84
N ARG A 146 -12.73 16.74 -1.59
CA ARG A 146 -14.13 16.63 -1.12
C ARG A 146 -14.84 15.42 -1.72
N ALA A 147 -16.02 15.12 -1.19
CA ALA A 147 -16.89 14.07 -1.73
C ALA A 147 -17.08 14.20 -3.26
N GLY A 148 -16.82 13.12 -3.98
CA GLY A 148 -16.86 13.04 -5.45
C GLY A 148 -15.55 13.41 -6.16
N GLU A 149 -14.57 13.94 -5.43
CA GLU A 149 -13.26 14.28 -5.98
C GLU A 149 -12.24 13.15 -5.80
N ASN A 150 -11.31 13.03 -6.75
CA ASN A 150 -10.27 12.01 -6.76
C ASN A 150 -8.86 12.57 -6.53
N PHE A 151 -7.92 11.67 -6.28
CA PHE A 151 -6.48 11.92 -6.25
C PHE A 151 -5.71 10.70 -6.79
N LEU A 152 -4.46 10.92 -7.20
CA LEU A 152 -3.56 9.89 -7.71
C LEU A 152 -2.21 9.99 -6.99
N ILE A 153 -1.67 8.84 -6.58
CA ILE A 153 -0.40 8.75 -5.86
C ILE A 153 0.54 7.82 -6.63
N PRO A 154 1.61 8.36 -7.24
CA PRO A 154 2.58 7.54 -7.94
C PRO A 154 3.24 6.50 -7.04
N ARG A 155 3.48 5.32 -7.60
CA ARG A 155 4.13 4.18 -6.93
C ARG A 155 5.36 4.62 -6.11
N GLY A 156 5.41 4.18 -4.86
CA GLY A 156 6.58 4.38 -4.00
C GLY A 156 6.75 5.79 -3.42
N LEU A 157 5.89 6.76 -3.76
CA LEU A 157 5.97 8.09 -3.17
C LEU A 157 5.31 8.15 -1.79
N MET A 158 5.93 8.91 -0.90
CA MET A 158 5.38 9.20 0.43
C MET A 158 4.16 10.10 0.30
N HIS A 159 3.11 9.76 1.02
CA HIS A 159 1.87 10.52 1.03
C HIS A 159 1.13 10.33 2.35
N PHE A 160 0.13 11.17 2.60
CA PHE A 160 -0.67 11.13 3.82
C PHE A 160 -2.07 11.69 3.57
N GLN A 161 -2.96 11.40 4.51
CA GLN A 161 -4.27 12.02 4.59
C GLN A 161 -4.56 12.54 6.00
N PHE A 162 -5.31 13.63 6.08
CA PHE A 162 -5.70 14.25 7.35
C PHE A 162 -7.12 14.82 7.26
N ASN A 163 -7.98 14.44 8.20
CA ASN A 163 -9.33 14.99 8.29
C ASN A 163 -9.30 16.37 8.95
N THR A 164 -9.48 17.42 8.14
CA THR A 164 -9.48 18.82 8.61
C THR A 164 -10.84 19.30 9.10
N GLY A 165 -11.89 18.47 8.97
CA GLY A 165 -13.26 18.82 9.34
C GLY A 165 -13.71 18.20 10.67
N ASP A 166 -14.93 18.56 11.07
CA ASP A 166 -15.53 18.16 12.35
C ASP A 166 -16.42 16.90 12.23
N THR A 167 -16.39 16.24 11.07
CA THR A 167 -17.23 15.06 10.79
C THR A 167 -16.39 13.89 10.29
N VAL A 168 -16.95 12.68 10.36
CA VAL A 168 -16.29 11.48 9.82
C VAL A 168 -16.17 11.57 8.30
N VAL A 169 -14.97 11.27 7.81
CA VAL A 169 -14.62 11.22 6.38
C VAL A 169 -14.43 9.77 5.96
N THR A 170 -14.85 9.45 4.72
CA THR A 170 -14.65 8.12 4.12
C THR A 170 -14.08 8.28 2.71
N MET A 171 -13.06 7.49 2.41
CA MET A 171 -12.51 7.35 1.05
C MET A 171 -12.37 5.88 0.67
N PHE A 172 -12.38 5.63 -0.64
CA PHE A 172 -12.05 4.35 -1.25
C PHE A 172 -10.86 4.54 -2.17
N VAL A 173 -9.95 3.58 -2.18
CA VAL A 173 -8.74 3.63 -2.99
C VAL A 173 -8.57 2.31 -3.72
N SER A 174 -8.02 2.38 -4.92
CA SER A 174 -7.68 1.23 -5.76
C SER A 174 -6.20 1.25 -6.11
N PHE A 175 -5.62 0.08 -6.24
CA PHE A 175 -4.20 -0.12 -6.53
C PHE A 175 -4.01 -0.91 -7.80
N ASN A 176 -2.92 -0.66 -8.52
CA ASN A 176 -2.50 -1.52 -9.64
C ASN A 176 -1.58 -2.68 -9.18
N SER A 177 -1.97 -3.32 -8.09
CA SER A 177 -1.38 -4.56 -7.59
C SER A 177 -2.40 -5.29 -6.71
N GLN A 178 -2.43 -6.62 -6.76
CA GLN A 178 -3.17 -7.47 -5.83
C GLN A 178 -2.60 -7.39 -4.39
N ASN A 179 -1.36 -6.91 -4.25
CA ASN A 179 -0.70 -6.72 -2.97
C ASN A 179 0.20 -5.48 -3.00
N PRO A 180 -0.36 -4.27 -2.78
CA PRO A 180 0.40 -3.02 -2.85
C PRO A 180 1.49 -2.93 -1.76
N GLY A 181 1.26 -3.59 -0.62
CA GLY A 181 2.03 -3.43 0.62
C GLY A 181 1.83 -2.06 1.24
N ILE A 182 2.23 -1.89 2.49
CA ILE A 182 2.22 -0.58 3.16
C ILE A 182 3.44 -0.43 4.07
N VAL A 183 4.10 0.71 3.98
CA VAL A 183 5.20 1.11 4.87
C VAL A 183 4.77 2.36 5.62
N PHE A 184 4.33 2.20 6.87
CA PHE A 184 4.00 3.32 7.75
C PHE A 184 5.27 3.95 8.29
N VAL A 185 5.61 5.14 7.79
CA VAL A 185 6.90 5.77 8.07
C VAL A 185 7.15 5.95 9.58
N PRO A 186 6.21 6.46 10.40
CA PRO A 186 6.47 6.63 11.84
C PRO A 186 6.67 5.29 12.56
N LEU A 187 5.80 4.30 12.29
CA LEU A 187 5.86 3.00 12.93
C LEU A 187 7.13 2.24 12.53
N THR A 188 7.49 2.23 11.25
CA THR A 188 8.71 1.57 10.78
C THR A 188 9.98 2.24 11.28
N LEU A 189 10.00 3.58 11.42
CA LEU A 189 11.18 4.28 11.95
C LEU A 189 11.38 4.06 13.45
N PHE A 190 10.30 4.04 14.24
CA PHE A 190 10.37 4.12 15.70
C PHE A 190 9.90 2.85 16.44
N GLY A 191 9.28 1.90 15.74
CA GLY A 191 8.70 0.67 16.31
C GLY A 191 8.86 -0.55 15.41
N SER A 192 9.89 -0.60 14.55
CA SER A 192 10.26 -1.84 13.85
C SER A 192 10.65 -2.95 14.82
N ASP A 193 10.65 -4.20 14.34
CA ASP A 193 11.07 -5.36 15.14
C ASP A 193 12.28 -6.08 14.49
N PRO A 194 13.49 -6.01 15.08
CA PRO A 194 13.85 -5.17 16.22
C PRO A 194 13.88 -3.66 15.87
N PRO A 195 13.83 -2.75 16.87
CA PRO A 195 13.88 -1.31 16.61
C PRO A 195 15.20 -0.87 15.97
N ILE A 196 15.15 0.12 15.07
CA ILE A 196 16.36 0.75 14.50
C ILE A 196 17.27 1.24 15.64
N PRO A 197 18.59 0.97 15.60
CA PRO A 197 19.51 1.39 16.66
C PRO A 197 19.45 2.90 16.91
N THR A 198 19.35 3.29 18.18
CA THR A 198 19.26 4.71 18.57
C THR A 198 20.40 5.58 17.99
N PRO A 199 21.67 5.13 17.93
CA PRO A 199 22.74 5.91 17.30
C PRO A 199 22.52 6.21 15.80
N VAL A 200 21.80 5.34 15.08
CA VAL A 200 21.44 5.57 13.67
C VAL A 200 20.41 6.70 13.60
N LEU A 201 19.36 6.63 14.42
CA LEU A 201 18.29 7.62 14.44
C LEU A 201 18.75 9.00 14.96
N THR A 202 19.61 9.07 15.98
CA THR A 202 20.16 10.35 16.44
C THR A 202 20.95 11.04 15.34
N LYS A 203 21.78 10.28 14.60
CA LYS A 203 22.55 10.81 13.48
C LYS A 203 21.67 11.21 12.29
N ALA A 204 20.68 10.39 11.95
CA ALA A 204 19.79 10.64 10.81
C ALA A 204 18.82 11.81 11.06
N LEU A 205 18.24 11.89 12.26
CA LEU A 205 17.26 12.90 12.65
C LEU A 205 17.90 14.19 13.19
N ARG A 206 19.21 14.16 13.50
CA ARG A 206 19.99 15.32 13.99
C ARG A 206 19.47 15.86 15.33
N VAL A 207 19.08 14.95 16.22
CA VAL A 207 18.58 15.26 17.57
C VAL A 207 19.25 14.37 18.61
N ASP A 208 19.17 14.77 19.88
CA ASP A 208 19.74 14.01 20.99
C ASP A 208 19.00 12.71 21.25
N THR A 209 19.69 11.78 21.92
CA THR A 209 19.17 10.47 22.34
C THR A 209 17.83 10.56 23.05
N GLY A 210 17.64 11.55 23.95
CA GLY A 210 16.39 11.69 24.70
C GLY A 210 15.16 11.93 23.82
N VAL A 211 15.32 12.64 22.69
CA VAL A 211 14.23 12.87 21.73
C VAL A 211 13.90 11.58 20.97
N VAL A 212 14.92 10.82 20.57
CA VAL A 212 14.72 9.54 19.87
C VAL A 212 14.01 8.52 20.77
N GLU A 213 14.44 8.39 22.03
CA GLU A 213 13.79 7.46 22.98
C GLU A 213 12.35 7.89 23.29
N LEU A 214 12.09 9.20 23.38
CA LEU A 214 10.72 9.71 23.48
C LEU A 214 9.87 9.28 22.29
N LEU A 215 10.37 9.43 21.05
CA LEU A 215 9.64 9.00 19.86
C LEU A 215 9.40 7.48 19.86
N LYS A 216 10.43 6.67 20.12
CA LYS A 216 10.30 5.20 20.24
C LYS A 216 9.25 4.77 21.26
N SER A 217 9.19 5.46 22.42
CA SER A 217 8.21 5.14 23.46
C SER A 217 6.75 5.27 22.99
N ARG A 218 6.48 6.09 21.96
CA ARG A 218 5.14 6.24 21.37
C ARG A 218 4.75 5.07 20.45
N PHE A 219 5.70 4.25 20.02
CA PHE A 219 5.49 3.15 19.06
C PHE A 219 5.87 1.76 19.61
N ALA A 220 6.35 1.66 20.85
CA ALA A 220 6.80 0.41 21.47
C ALA A 220 5.73 -0.70 21.54
N GLY A 221 4.45 -0.34 21.50
CA GLY A 221 3.33 -1.29 21.50
C GLY A 221 3.02 -1.94 20.16
N GLY A 222 3.77 -1.63 19.09
CA GLY A 222 3.62 -2.26 17.77
C GLY A 222 2.20 -2.15 17.20
N SER A 223 1.69 -0.93 17.00
CA SER A 223 0.29 -0.77 16.55
C SER A 223 0.14 -0.07 15.20
N PHE A 224 -0.05 -0.91 14.19
CA PHE A 224 -1.12 -0.75 13.20
C PHE A 224 -1.59 -2.16 12.79
N GLN A 225 -2.72 -2.63 13.32
CA GLN A 225 -3.44 -3.76 12.72
C GLN A 225 -4.41 -3.15 11.71
N ALA A 226 -4.10 -3.27 10.42
CA ALA A 226 -5.11 -3.04 9.39
C ALA A 226 -6.16 -4.16 9.57
N SER A 227 -7.37 -3.79 9.96
CA SER A 227 -8.50 -4.72 10.08
C SER A 227 -8.94 -5.24 8.74
#